data_AF-A0A1M7LEN5-F1
#
_entry.id   AF-A0A1M7LEN5-F1
#
_cell.length_a   1.000
_cell.length_b   1.000
_cell.length_c   1.000
_cell.angle_alpha   90.00
_cell.angle_beta   90.00
_cell.angle_gamma   90.00
#
_symmetry.space_group_name_H-M   'P 1'
#
loop_
_entity.id
_entity.type
_entity.pdbx_description
1 polymer ?
#
loop_
_entity_poly.entity_id
_entity_poly.type
_entity_poly.pdbx_seq_one_letter_code
_entity_poly.pdbx_strand_id
1 'polypeptide(L)'
;MSPGERERRAIQPRNTAERRAADNGAARRASGQSMQDSRRAGGQAMIDRRAGKSDVDDINALVNPPRQQRALKTVEPRGGLPAQRGSGAYVAPPANTGGGIASPLTETANTRTFHESVIRTSMDGAVFFEVRAAKTVTMTDANGAEVIMEYANVTA
;
A
#
# COMPACT_ATOMS: atom_id res chain seq x y z
N MET A 1 -22.69 52.69 11.60
CA MET A 1 -23.12 51.31 11.91
C MET A 1 -24.63 51.28 11.94
N SER A 2 -25.24 50.63 10.95
CA SER A 2 -26.70 50.56 10.82
C SER A 2 -27.27 49.62 11.89
N PRO A 3 -28.45 49.91 12.47
CA PRO A 3 -29.15 49.01 13.40
C PRO A 3 -29.24 47.56 12.89
N GLY A 4 -29.36 47.34 11.57
CA GLY A 4 -29.47 46.01 10.96
C GLY A 4 -28.18 45.17 10.92
N GLU A 5 -27.01 45.75 11.12
CA GLU A 5 -25.73 45.00 11.09
C GLU A 5 -25.41 44.33 12.43
N ARG A 6 -25.89 44.91 13.54
CA ARG A 6 -25.73 44.33 14.89
C ARG A 6 -26.60 43.09 15.09
N GLU A 7 -27.77 43.08 14.46
CA GLU A 7 -28.73 41.98 14.54
C GLU A 7 -28.27 40.77 13.71
N ARG A 8 -27.76 40.99 12.49
CA ARG A 8 -27.23 39.92 11.61
C ARG A 8 -26.01 39.22 12.21
N ARG A 9 -25.13 39.94 12.92
CA ARG A 9 -23.95 39.36 13.59
C ARG A 9 -24.30 38.54 14.83
N ALA A 10 -25.44 38.79 15.47
CA ALA A 10 -25.91 38.03 16.63
C ALA A 10 -26.66 36.73 16.25
N ILE A 11 -27.27 36.68 15.05
CA ILE A 11 -28.04 35.52 14.56
C ILE A 11 -27.13 34.40 14.03
N GLN A 12 -26.02 34.72 13.35
CA GLN A 12 -25.08 33.73 12.82
C GLN A 12 -24.44 32.79 13.86
N PRO A 13 -23.93 33.27 15.02
CA PRO A 13 -23.31 32.40 16.01
C PRO A 13 -24.34 31.48 16.71
N ARG A 14 -25.59 31.92 16.90
CA ARG A 14 -26.67 31.10 17.47
C ARG A 14 -27.02 29.92 16.57
N ASN A 15 -27.21 30.17 15.27
CA ASN A 15 -27.54 29.13 14.29
C ASN A 15 -26.45 28.06 14.13
N THR A 16 -25.16 28.41 14.34
CA THR A 16 -24.06 27.43 14.24
C THR A 16 -23.86 26.63 15.52
N ALA A 17 -24.13 27.22 16.69
CA ALA A 17 -24.11 26.51 17.97
C ALA A 17 -25.25 25.49 18.05
N GLU A 18 -26.45 25.85 17.59
CA GLU A 18 -27.61 24.95 17.55
C GLU A 18 -27.38 23.75 16.61
N ARG A 19 -26.78 23.97 15.43
CA ARG A 19 -26.41 22.87 14.52
C ARG A 19 -25.37 21.93 15.15
N ARG A 20 -24.30 22.47 15.74
CA ARG A 20 -23.30 21.65 16.43
C ARG A 20 -23.90 20.87 17.61
N ALA A 21 -24.86 21.44 18.34
CA ALA A 21 -25.58 20.74 19.39
C ALA A 21 -26.48 19.61 18.85
N ALA A 22 -27.17 19.85 17.73
CA ALA A 22 -27.99 18.84 17.05
C ALA A 22 -27.14 17.69 16.49
N ASP A 23 -26.00 18.01 15.85
CA ASP A 23 -25.06 17.03 15.29
C ASP A 23 -24.42 16.18 16.39
N ASN A 24 -23.99 16.80 17.49
CA ASN A 24 -23.48 16.10 18.66
C ASN A 24 -24.56 15.20 19.31
N GLY A 25 -25.82 15.64 19.32
CA GLY A 25 -26.95 14.83 19.80
C GLY A 25 -27.30 13.65 18.89
N ALA A 26 -27.13 13.79 17.57
CA ALA A 26 -27.28 12.68 16.62
C ALA A 26 -26.14 11.66 16.75
N ALA A 27 -24.89 12.12 16.86
CA ALA A 27 -23.73 11.26 17.04
C ALA A 27 -23.83 10.40 18.30
N ARG A 28 -24.24 10.98 19.43
CA ARG A 28 -24.44 10.24 20.70
C ARG A 28 -25.52 9.16 20.59
N ARG A 29 -26.61 9.43 19.87
CA ARG A 29 -27.69 8.44 19.64
C ARG A 29 -27.23 7.31 18.73
N ALA A 30 -26.51 7.62 17.65
CA ALA A 30 -25.95 6.61 16.75
C ALA A 30 -24.94 5.69 17.47
N SER A 31 -24.06 6.26 18.30
CA SER A 31 -23.14 5.45 19.12
C SER A 31 -23.89 4.59 20.13
N GLY A 32 -24.96 5.11 20.74
CA GLY A 32 -25.82 4.33 21.65
C GLY A 32 -26.53 3.16 20.95
N GLN A 33 -27.07 3.39 19.75
CA GLN A 33 -27.69 2.34 18.93
C GLN A 33 -26.68 1.26 18.53
N SER A 34 -25.51 1.67 18.04
CA SER A 34 -24.44 0.72 17.68
C SER A 34 -24.01 -0.15 18.86
N MET A 35 -23.87 0.43 20.06
CA MET A 35 -23.55 -0.36 21.26
C MET A 35 -24.66 -1.35 21.66
N GLN A 36 -25.93 -0.97 21.48
CA GLN A 36 -27.06 -1.87 21.75
C GLN A 36 -27.11 -3.02 20.74
N ASP A 37 -26.88 -2.74 19.47
CA ASP A 37 -26.85 -3.75 18.41
C ASP A 37 -25.68 -4.72 18.60
N SER A 38 -24.50 -4.22 18.97
CA SER A 38 -23.36 -5.10 19.30
C SER A 38 -23.67 -6.01 20.50
N ARG A 39 -24.35 -5.51 21.54
CA ARG A 39 -24.76 -6.34 22.69
C ARG A 39 -25.80 -7.39 22.29
N ARG A 40 -26.79 -7.02 21.47
CA ARG A 40 -27.82 -7.94 20.99
C ARG A 40 -27.20 -9.02 20.08
N ALA A 41 -26.35 -8.63 19.15
CA ALA A 41 -25.66 -9.55 18.24
C ALA A 41 -24.75 -10.53 19.01
N GLY A 42 -24.00 -10.04 20.01
CA GLY A 42 -23.18 -10.89 20.87
C GLY A 42 -24.01 -11.88 21.68
N GLY A 43 -25.14 -11.43 22.25
CA GLY A 43 -26.07 -12.31 22.96
C GLY A 43 -26.68 -13.38 22.05
N GLN A 44 -27.10 -12.99 20.84
CA GLN A 44 -27.64 -13.90 19.85
C GLN A 44 -26.59 -14.94 19.40
N ALA A 45 -25.36 -14.51 19.15
CA ALA A 45 -24.26 -15.42 18.81
C ALA A 45 -23.95 -16.42 19.93
N MET A 46 -24.06 -16.03 21.20
CA MET A 46 -23.92 -16.96 22.33
C MET A 46 -25.08 -17.96 22.41
N ILE A 47 -26.31 -17.51 22.15
CA ILE A 47 -27.49 -18.39 22.10
C ILE A 47 -27.35 -19.37 20.94
N ASP A 48 -26.97 -18.91 19.75
CA ASP A 48 -26.84 -19.75 18.56
C ASP A 48 -25.73 -20.79 18.72
N ARG A 49 -24.60 -20.42 19.35
CA ARG A 49 -23.53 -21.35 19.72
C ARG A 49 -23.98 -22.37 20.76
N ARG A 50 -24.72 -21.94 21.79
CA ARG A 50 -25.22 -22.85 22.83
C ARG A 50 -26.29 -23.81 22.30
N ALA A 51 -27.13 -23.34 21.39
CA ALA A 51 -28.14 -24.14 20.71
C ALA A 51 -27.55 -25.08 19.65
N GLY A 52 -26.22 -25.02 19.42
CA GLY A 52 -25.53 -25.88 18.46
C GLY A 52 -26.02 -25.70 17.03
N LYS A 53 -26.57 -24.53 16.68
CA LYS A 53 -27.21 -24.32 15.37
C LYS A 53 -26.22 -24.51 14.22
N SER A 54 -24.97 -24.05 14.37
CA SER A 54 -23.90 -24.28 13.40
C SER A 54 -23.66 -25.76 13.15
N ASP A 55 -23.61 -26.53 14.23
CA ASP A 55 -23.27 -27.95 14.19
C ASP A 55 -24.44 -28.76 13.61
N VAL A 56 -25.67 -28.36 13.92
CA VAL A 56 -26.89 -28.91 13.33
C VAL A 56 -26.98 -28.58 11.84
N ASP A 57 -26.65 -27.35 11.43
CA ASP A 57 -26.63 -26.95 10.02
C ASP A 57 -25.58 -27.72 9.21
N ASP A 58 -24.39 -27.94 9.79
CA ASP A 58 -23.31 -28.73 9.18
C ASP A 58 -23.70 -30.21 9.05
N ILE A 59 -24.29 -30.80 10.10
CA ILE A 59 -24.80 -32.18 10.04
C ILE A 59 -25.92 -32.29 8.99
N ASN A 60 -26.84 -31.33 8.97
CA ASN A 60 -27.92 -31.31 7.98
C ASN A 60 -27.40 -31.13 6.55
N ALA A 61 -26.28 -30.45 6.34
CA ALA A 61 -25.64 -30.32 5.04
C ALA A 61 -24.98 -31.62 4.57
N LEU A 62 -24.58 -32.50 5.50
CA LEU A 62 -24.03 -33.83 5.21
C LEU A 62 -25.12 -34.90 5.01
N VAL A 63 -26.21 -34.80 5.76
CA VAL A 63 -27.33 -35.76 5.72
C VAL A 63 -28.27 -35.49 4.54
N ASN A 64 -28.51 -34.23 4.19
CA ASN A 64 -29.30 -33.89 3.00
C ASN A 64 -28.41 -33.89 1.76
N PRO A 65 -28.87 -34.43 0.62
CA PRO A 65 -28.10 -34.43 -0.62
C PRO A 65 -27.68 -32.99 -0.98
N PRO A 66 -26.49 -32.81 -1.60
CA PRO A 66 -25.92 -31.50 -1.85
C PRO A 66 -26.94 -30.63 -2.57
N ARG A 67 -27.16 -29.41 -2.04
CA ARG A 67 -28.05 -28.38 -2.61
C ARG A 67 -27.91 -28.41 -4.13
N GLN A 68 -29.01 -28.69 -4.84
CA GLN A 68 -29.01 -28.79 -6.31
C GLN A 68 -28.21 -27.63 -6.89
N GLN A 69 -27.03 -27.94 -7.43
CA GLN A 69 -26.21 -26.93 -8.06
C GLN A 69 -27.01 -26.40 -9.24
N ARG A 70 -27.28 -25.09 -9.25
CA ARG A 70 -27.99 -24.48 -10.39
C ARG A 70 -27.19 -24.82 -11.63
N ALA A 71 -27.81 -25.51 -12.58
CA ALA A 71 -27.20 -25.77 -13.87
C ALA A 71 -26.78 -24.43 -14.48
N LEU A 72 -25.56 -24.39 -15.00
CA LEU A 72 -25.10 -23.24 -15.75
C LEU A 72 -26.05 -23.03 -16.94
N LYS A 73 -26.39 -21.77 -17.23
CA LYS A 73 -27.19 -21.46 -18.42
C LYS A 73 -26.40 -21.89 -19.65
N THR A 74 -26.99 -22.72 -20.50
CA THR A 74 -26.43 -23.04 -21.82
C THR A 74 -26.27 -21.75 -22.60
N VAL A 75 -25.04 -21.44 -22.99
CA VAL A 75 -24.73 -20.32 -23.88
C VAL A 75 -24.76 -20.87 -25.30
N GLU A 76 -25.59 -20.24 -26.16
CA GLU A 76 -25.61 -20.54 -27.60
C GLU A 76 -24.17 -20.50 -28.16
N PRO A 77 -23.76 -21.48 -28.98
CA PRO A 77 -22.45 -21.46 -29.60
C PRO A 77 -22.33 -20.18 -30.42
N ARG A 78 -21.35 -19.33 -30.06
CA ARG A 78 -21.07 -18.13 -30.85
C ARG A 78 -20.71 -18.59 -32.26
N GLY A 79 -21.54 -18.18 -33.22
CA GLY A 79 -21.31 -18.47 -34.63
C GLY A 79 -19.86 -18.18 -34.98
N GLY A 80 -19.19 -19.16 -35.58
CA GLY A 80 -17.78 -19.03 -35.95
C GLY A 80 -17.61 -17.83 -36.85
N LEU A 81 -16.86 -16.82 -36.40
CA LEU A 81 -16.37 -15.79 -37.29
C LEU A 81 -15.54 -16.47 -38.38
N PRO A 82 -15.78 -16.16 -39.67
CA PRO A 82 -14.97 -16.72 -40.75
C PRO A 82 -13.50 -16.40 -40.47
N ALA A 83 -12.62 -17.38 -40.71
CA ALA A 83 -11.19 -17.23 -40.45
C ALA A 83 -10.65 -16.02 -41.25
N GLN A 84 -10.32 -14.94 -40.53
CA GLN A 84 -9.64 -13.79 -41.09
C GLN A 84 -8.14 -13.92 -40.87
N ARG A 85 -7.37 -13.65 -41.92
CA ARG A 85 -5.91 -13.60 -41.85
C ARG A 85 -5.51 -12.29 -41.18
N GLY A 86 -5.15 -12.34 -39.90
CA GLY A 86 -4.64 -11.17 -39.19
C GLY A 86 -3.20 -10.89 -39.59
N SER A 87 -2.89 -9.68 -40.07
CA SER A 87 -1.52 -9.19 -40.20
C SER A 87 -1.27 -8.16 -39.09
N GLY A 88 -0.37 -8.48 -38.16
CA GLY A 88 0.18 -7.49 -37.24
C GLY A 88 1.41 -6.84 -37.86
N ALA A 89 1.47 -5.50 -37.86
CA ALA A 89 2.72 -4.81 -38.15
C ALA A 89 3.69 -5.08 -36.98
N TYR A 90 4.74 -5.86 -37.23
CA TYR A 90 5.78 -6.08 -36.24
C TYR A 90 6.56 -4.77 -36.04
N VAL A 91 6.40 -4.18 -34.86
CA VAL A 91 7.28 -3.09 -34.41
C VAL A 91 8.41 -3.76 -33.65
N ALA A 92 9.60 -3.77 -34.26
CA ALA A 92 10.80 -4.24 -33.57
C ALA A 92 11.02 -3.37 -32.32
N PRO A 93 11.34 -3.97 -31.16
CA PRO A 93 11.82 -3.20 -30.02
C PRO A 93 13.05 -2.39 -30.46
N PRO A 94 13.25 -1.17 -29.94
CA PRO A 94 14.50 -0.45 -30.16
C PRO A 94 15.67 -1.37 -29.80
N ALA A 95 16.71 -1.37 -30.63
CA ALA A 95 17.90 -2.17 -30.39
C ALA A 95 18.38 -1.91 -28.96
N ASN A 96 18.47 -2.97 -28.16
CA ASN A 96 18.87 -2.83 -26.77
C ASN A 96 20.34 -2.44 -26.76
N THR A 97 20.64 -1.15 -26.59
CA THR A 97 22.00 -0.61 -26.46
C THR A 97 22.57 -0.87 -25.06
N GLY A 98 22.15 -1.96 -24.42
CA GLY A 98 22.64 -2.35 -23.10
C GLY A 98 24.11 -2.74 -23.19
N GLY A 99 25.00 -1.79 -22.92
CA GLY A 99 26.40 -2.06 -22.63
C GLY A 99 26.50 -2.67 -21.24
N GLY A 100 26.95 -3.92 -21.16
CA GLY A 100 27.32 -4.54 -19.89
C GLY A 100 28.73 -4.12 -19.47
N ILE A 101 28.97 -4.13 -18.17
CA ILE A 101 30.33 -4.01 -17.61
C ILE A 101 30.94 -5.42 -17.57
N ALA A 102 32.12 -5.61 -18.17
CA ALA A 102 32.76 -6.92 -18.21
C ALA A 102 33.45 -7.24 -16.87
N SER A 103 33.11 -8.37 -16.25
CA SER A 103 33.74 -8.83 -15.01
C SER A 103 34.99 -9.67 -15.30
N PRO A 104 36.04 -9.64 -14.45
CA PRO A 104 36.14 -8.92 -13.18
C PRO A 104 36.44 -7.41 -13.36
N LEU A 105 36.04 -6.62 -12.35
CA LEU A 105 36.46 -5.24 -12.21
C LEU A 105 37.74 -5.16 -11.37
N THR A 106 38.76 -4.49 -11.88
CA THR A 106 40.01 -4.22 -11.16
C THR A 106 40.07 -2.75 -10.80
N GLU A 107 40.30 -2.42 -9.54
CA GLU A 107 40.37 -1.02 -9.13
C GLU A 107 41.66 -0.34 -9.61
N THR A 108 41.53 0.89 -10.11
CA THR A 108 42.67 1.73 -10.45
C THR A 108 43.24 2.38 -9.19
N ALA A 109 44.47 2.02 -8.83
CA ALA A 109 45.11 2.50 -7.60
C ALA A 109 45.17 4.04 -7.52
N ASN A 110 44.99 4.58 -6.31
CA ASN A 110 45.11 6.02 -5.99
C ASN A 110 44.12 6.96 -6.71
N THR A 111 43.02 6.43 -7.26
CA THR A 111 41.98 7.24 -7.93
C THR A 111 40.77 7.52 -7.03
N ARG A 112 40.68 6.88 -5.86
CA ARG A 112 39.55 7.05 -4.95
C ARG A 112 39.46 8.48 -4.43
N THR A 113 38.28 9.07 -4.53
CA THR A 113 37.96 10.30 -3.79
C THR A 113 37.03 9.97 -2.63
N PHE A 114 36.99 10.83 -1.62
CA PHE A 114 36.22 10.61 -0.40
C PHE A 114 35.32 11.80 -0.09
N HIS A 115 34.20 11.52 0.57
CA HIS A 115 33.37 12.55 1.19
C HIS A 115 34.09 13.19 2.38
N GLU A 116 33.47 14.24 2.93
CA GLU A 116 33.93 14.88 4.17
C GLU A 116 33.99 13.87 5.32
N SER A 117 34.92 14.08 6.26
CA SER A 117 35.07 13.18 7.40
C SER A 117 33.92 13.36 8.39
N VAL A 118 33.53 12.25 9.01
CA VAL A 118 32.50 12.23 10.05
C VAL A 118 33.05 11.48 11.25
N ILE A 119 32.84 12.05 12.44
CA ILE A 119 33.14 11.37 13.70
C ILE A 119 32.01 10.40 14.01
N ARG A 120 32.35 9.12 14.16
CA ARG A 120 31.43 8.05 14.56
C ARG A 120 31.86 7.48 15.90
N THR A 121 30.89 7.25 16.76
CA THR A 121 31.12 6.62 18.08
C THR A 121 30.99 5.11 17.96
N SER A 122 31.79 4.38 18.73
CA SER A 122 31.58 2.95 18.98
C SER A 122 30.21 2.70 19.62
N MET A 123 29.71 1.47 19.51
CA MET A 123 28.39 1.11 20.04
C MET A 123 28.27 1.30 21.56
N ASP A 124 29.38 1.17 22.30
CA ASP A 124 29.45 1.33 23.75
C ASP A 124 29.77 2.77 24.19
N GLY A 125 29.98 3.71 23.26
CA GLY A 125 30.30 5.10 23.58
C GLY A 125 31.75 5.36 23.99
N ALA A 126 32.60 4.33 24.06
CA ALA A 126 33.94 4.43 24.64
C ALA A 126 34.99 4.99 23.66
N VAL A 127 34.79 4.84 22.35
CA VAL A 127 35.77 5.21 21.32
C VAL A 127 35.10 6.02 20.22
N PHE A 128 35.82 7.01 19.70
CA PHE A 128 35.42 7.81 18.55
C PHE A 128 36.40 7.57 17.41
N PHE A 129 35.86 7.39 16.21
CA PHE A 129 36.65 7.18 15.00
C PHE A 129 36.26 8.24 13.97
N GLU A 130 37.25 8.92 13.41
CA GLU A 130 37.06 9.76 12.23
C GLU A 130 37.10 8.87 10.98
N VAL A 131 35.99 8.83 10.24
CA VAL A 131 35.85 7.96 9.06
C VAL A 131 35.49 8.79 7.85
N ARG A 132 36.06 8.42 6.69
CA ARG A 132 35.75 9.02 5.39
C ARG A 132 35.17 7.95 4.48
N ALA A 133 33.95 8.16 4.01
CA ALA A 133 33.31 7.28 3.03
C ALA A 133 33.87 7.55 1.63
N ALA A 134 34.03 6.50 0.82
CA ALA A 134 34.39 6.66 -0.59
C ALA A 134 33.29 7.44 -1.33
N LYS A 135 33.70 8.41 -2.14
CA LYS A 135 32.84 9.20 -3.02
C LYS A 135 32.89 8.69 -4.45
N THR A 136 34.09 8.50 -4.98
CA THR A 136 34.30 7.88 -6.29
C THR A 136 35.32 6.77 -6.19
N VAL A 137 35.10 5.70 -6.95
CA VAL A 137 36.07 4.62 -7.16
C VAL A 137 36.16 4.36 -8.65
N THR A 138 37.35 4.54 -9.23
CA THR A 138 37.61 4.22 -10.64
C THR A 138 38.11 2.79 -10.75
N MET A 139 37.53 2.05 -11.69
CA MET A 139 37.86 0.67 -12.00
C MET A 139 38.09 0.48 -13.49
N THR A 140 38.75 -0.61 -13.82
CA THR A 140 38.94 -1.10 -15.19
C THR A 140 38.24 -2.45 -15.31
N ASP A 141 37.41 -2.59 -16.34
CA ASP A 141 36.70 -3.83 -16.62
C ASP A 141 37.59 -4.87 -17.35
N ALA A 142 37.10 -6.09 -17.54
CA ALA A 142 37.87 -7.14 -18.19
C ALA A 142 38.22 -6.85 -19.68
N ASN A 143 37.53 -5.90 -20.30
CA ASN A 143 37.79 -5.43 -21.67
C ASN A 143 38.68 -4.17 -21.70
N GLY A 144 39.15 -3.69 -20.55
CA GLY A 144 39.97 -2.48 -20.43
C GLY A 144 39.17 -1.16 -20.42
N ALA A 145 37.84 -1.22 -20.36
CA ALA A 145 36.99 -0.04 -20.26
C ALA A 145 37.04 0.56 -18.85
N GLU A 146 37.05 1.90 -18.77
CA GLU A 146 36.95 2.62 -17.51
C GLU A 146 35.51 2.56 -16.97
N VAL A 147 35.39 2.29 -15.68
CA VAL A 147 34.14 2.27 -14.94
C VAL A 147 34.30 3.13 -13.70
N ILE A 148 33.51 4.20 -13.59
CA ILE A 148 33.52 5.08 -12.43
C ILE A 148 32.28 4.78 -11.59
N MET A 149 32.48 4.33 -10.36
CA MET A 149 31.40 4.17 -9.38
C MET A 149 31.33 5.42 -8.50
N GLU A 150 30.18 6.11 -8.56
CA GLU A 150 29.88 7.25 -7.70
C GLU A 150 28.94 6.83 -6.56
N TYR A 151 29.35 7.10 -5.32
CA TYR A 151 28.60 6.74 -4.12
C TYR A 151 27.95 7.96 -3.51
N ALA A 152 26.65 7.87 -3.25
CA ALA A 152 25.91 8.88 -2.51
C ALA A 152 26.45 9.00 -1.07
N ASN A 153 26.47 10.23 -0.55
CA ASN A 153 26.80 10.46 0.85
C ASN A 153 25.57 10.14 1.72
N VAL A 154 25.53 8.95 2.32
CA VAL A 154 24.45 8.55 3.22
C VAL A 154 24.88 8.82 4.66
N THR A 155 24.45 9.96 5.19
CA THR A 155 24.61 10.30 6.60
C THR A 155 23.35 9.90 7.35
N ALA A 156 23.32 8.66 7.87
CA ALA A 156 22.38 8.28 8.92
C ALA A 156 22.80 8.89 10.27
#